data_AF-A0A963WNW2-F1
#
_entry.id   AF-A0A963WNW2-F1
#
_cell.length_a   1.000
_cell.length_b   1.000
_cell.length_c   1.000
_cell.angle_alpha   90.00
_cell.angle_beta   90.00
_cell.angle_gamma   90.00
#
_symmetry.space_group_name_H-M   'P 1'
#
loop_
_entity.id
_entity.type
_entity.pdbx_description
1 polymer ?
#
loop_
_entity_poly.entity_id
_entity_poly.type
_entity_poly.pdbx_seq_one_letter_code
_entity_poly.pdbx_strand_id
1 'polypeptide(L)' 'MLTYGGLGLLVAGLVMSVAAEKIVKDPAKAAKAKKQGPLMALIGAAALGLGIYLGSVLG' A
#
# COMPACT_ATOMS: atom_id res chain seq x y z
N MET A 1 -0.62 -5.18 15.35
CA MET A 1 0.23 -4.07 14.86
C MET A 1 0.58 -4.22 13.38
N LEU A 2 0.99 -5.41 12.91
CA LEU A 2 1.26 -5.70 11.49
C LEU A 2 0.05 -5.56 10.56
N THR A 3 -1.14 -5.96 11.00
CA THR A 3 -2.39 -5.86 10.23
C THR A 3 -2.79 -4.41 9.93
N TYR A 4 -2.68 -3.50 10.90
CA TYR A 4 -2.93 -2.07 10.70
C TYR A 4 -1.86 -1.41 9.81
N GLY A 5 -0.59 -1.82 9.94
CA GLY A 5 0.49 -1.35 9.07
C GLY A 5 0.34 -1.85 7.62
N GLY A 6 -0.04 -3.11 7.43
CA GLY A 6 -0.32 -3.69 6.11
C GLY A 6 -1.54 -3.06 5.45
N LEU A 7 -2.61 -2.82 6.22
CA LEU A 7 -3.82 -2.15 5.73
C LEU A 7 -3.54 -0.69 5.34
N GLY A 8 -2.76 0.02 6.14
CA GLY A 8 -2.29 1.37 5.83
C GLY A 8 -1.44 1.43 4.55
N LEU A 9 -0.50 0.51 4.37
CA LEU A 9 0.32 0.42 3.14
C LEU A 9 -0.52 0.06 1.91
N LEU A 10 -1.50 -0.83 2.07
CA LEU A 10 -2.37 -1.27 0.99
C LEU A 10 -3.26 -0.14 0.50
N VAL A 11 -3.90 0.57 1.43
CA VAL A 11 -4.73 1.75 1.14
C VAL A 11 -3.88 2.87 0.55
N ALA A 12 -2.71 3.18 1.12
CA ALA A 12 -1.81 4.20 0.59
C ALA A 12 -1.28 3.86 -0.80
N GLY A 13 -0.94 2.60 -1.06
CA GLY A 13 -0.51 2.12 -2.37
C GLY A 13 -1.62 2.22 -3.43
N LEU A 14 -2.85 1.86 -3.08
CA LEU A 14 -4.02 2.04 -3.96
C LEU A 14 -4.29 3.52 -4.23
N VAL A 15 -4.32 4.36 -3.19
CA VAL A 15 -4.55 5.80 -3.34
C VAL A 15 -3.46 6.45 -4.20
N MET A 16 -2.19 6.10 -4.02
CA MET A 16 -1.11 6.56 -4.90
C MET A 16 -1.21 6.01 -6.32
N SER A 17 -1.80 4.83 -6.53
CA SER A 17 -1.97 4.27 -7.88
C SER A 17 -3.08 4.97 -8.67
N VAL A 18 -4.17 5.34 -8.01
CA VAL A 18 -5.36 5.91 -8.68
C VAL A 18 -5.42 7.44 -8.59
N ALA A 19 -4.90 8.02 -7.51
CA ALA A 19 -5.03 9.45 -7.21
C ALA A 19 -3.70 10.21 -7.13
N ALA A 20 -2.54 9.60 -7.42
CA ALA A 20 -1.26 10.32 -7.40
C ALA A 20 -1.26 11.56 -8.31
N GLU A 21 -1.93 11.53 -9.47
CA GLU A 21 -2.03 12.69 -10.37
C GLU A 21 -2.91 13.82 -9.80
N LYS A 22 -3.84 13.52 -8.89
CA LYS A 22 -4.65 14.52 -8.17
C LYS A 22 -3.97 15.03 -6.89
N ILE A 23 -3.17 14.19 -6.24
CA ILE A 23 -2.54 14.49 -4.95
C ILE A 23 -1.18 15.17 -5.14
N VAL A 24 -0.42 14.74 -6.15
CA VAL A 24 0.93 15.22 -6.42
C VAL A 24 0.88 16.24 -7.55
N LYS A 25 1.03 17.52 -7.20
CA LYS A 25 1.01 18.65 -8.15
C LYS A 25 2.17 18.64 -9.15
N ASP A 26 3.22 17.88 -8.86
CA ASP A 26 4.43 17.77 -9.68
C ASP A 26 4.35 16.52 -10.59
N PRO A 27 4.23 16.67 -11.92
CA PRO A 27 3.95 15.56 -12.84
C PRO A 27 5.07 14.51 -12.86
N ALA A 28 6.33 14.91 -12.63
CA ALA A 28 7.46 13.98 -12.57
C ALA A 28 7.40 13.09 -11.32
N LYS A 29 6.91 13.63 -10.19
CA LYS A 29 6.70 12.87 -8.95
C LYS A 29 5.43 12.03 -9.00
N ALA A 30 4.36 12.53 -9.64
CA ALA A 30 3.12 11.79 -9.84
C ALA A 30 3.34 10.50 -10.66
N ALA A 31 4.10 10.58 -11.76
CA ALA A 31 4.44 9.41 -12.57
C ALA A 31 5.27 8.37 -11.82
N LYS A 32 6.21 8.79 -10.96
CA LYS A 32 6.97 7.89 -10.09
C LYS A 32 6.09 7.26 -9.01
N ALA A 33 5.24 8.04 -8.36
CA ALA A 33 4.31 7.57 -7.34
C ALA A 33 3.28 6.59 -7.90
N LYS A 34 2.76 6.84 -9.11
CA LYS A 34 1.82 5.96 -9.81
C LYS A 34 2.47 4.62 -10.20
N LYS A 35 3.78 4.61 -10.51
CA LYS A 35 4.55 3.37 -10.75
C LYS A 35 4.89 2.62 -9.46
N GLN A 36 5.07 3.32 -8.35
CA GLN A 36 5.39 2.73 -7.04
C GLN A 36 4.14 2.30 -6.25
N GLY A 37 2.99 2.90 -6.52
CA GLY A 37 1.72 2.62 -5.86
C GLY A 37 1.31 1.14 -5.91
N PRO A 38 1.36 0.46 -7.07
CA PRO A 38 1.02 -0.95 -7.17
C PRO A 38 1.98 -1.82 -6.35
N LEU A 39 3.26 -1.48 -6.33
CA LEU A 39 4.27 -2.19 -5.55
C LEU A 39 4.05 -2.02 -4.05
N MET A 40 3.74 -0.80 -3.59
CA MET A 40 3.37 -0.55 -2.20
C MET A 40 2.06 -1.25 -1.80
N ALA A 41 1.07 -1.29 -2.69
CA ALA A 41 -0.18 -2.00 -2.46
C ALA A 41 0.05 -3.51 -2.31
N LEU A 42 0.94 -4.07 -3.14
CA LEU A 42 1.28 -5.49 -3.13
C LEU A 42 2.10 -5.88 -1.88
N ILE A 43 3.04 -5.02 -1.45
CA ILE A 43 3.76 -5.18 -0.18
C ILE A 43 2.79 -5.06 1.00
N GLY A 44 1.87 -4.10 0.96
CA GLY A 44 0.80 -3.94 1.94
C GLY A 44 -0.06 -5.21 2.04
N ALA A 45 -0.49 -5.75 0.90
CA ALA A 45 -1.28 -6.99 0.82
C ALA A 45 -0.53 -8.21 1.35
N ALA A 46 0.76 -8.34 1.00
CA ALA A 46 1.60 -9.41 1.53
C ALA A 46 1.76 -9.31 3.06
N ALA A 47 2.02 -8.11 3.59
CA ALA A 47 2.15 -7.86 5.03
C ALA A 47 0.84 -8.09 5.78
N LEU A 48 -0.31 -7.75 5.16
CA LEU A 48 -1.64 -7.97 5.72
C LEU A 48 -2.00 -9.46 5.72
N GLY A 49 -1.74 -10.17 4.62
CA GLY A 49 -1.93 -11.61 4.52
C GLY A 49 -1.06 -12.38 5.51
N LEU A 50 0.21 -12.00 5.65
CA LEU A 50 1.11 -12.54 6.67
C LEU A 50 0.63 -12.21 8.09
N GLY A 51 0.15 -10.98 8.32
CA GLY A 51 -0.37 -10.57 9.63
C GLY A 51 -1.64 -11.31 10.03
N ILE A 52 -2.55 -11.57 9.09
CA ILE A 52 -3.76 -12.37 9.31
C ILE A 52 -3.38 -13.83 9.53
N TYR A 53 -2.49 -14.39 8.71
CA TYR A 53 -2.04 -15.77 8.85
C TYR A 53 -1.34 -16.01 10.20
N LEU A 54 -0.36 -15.18 10.56
CA LEU A 54 0.32 -15.27 11.85
C LEU A 54 -0.64 -15.00 13.02
N GLY A 55 -1.56 -14.04 12.88
CA GLY A 55 -2.56 -13.76 13.91
C GLY A 55 -3.58 -14.90 14.10
N SER A 56 -3.88 -15.66 13.04
CA SER A 56 -4.77 -16.83 13.06
C SER A 56 -4.07 -18.11 13.49
N VAL A 57 -2.75 -18.20 13.35
CA VAL A 57 -1.94 -19.38 13.73
C VAL A 57 -1.38 -19.24 15.15
N LEU A 58 -1.13 -18.02 15.62
CA LEU A 58 -0.58 -17.74 16.96
C LEU A 58 -1.66 -17.29 17.97
N GLY A 59 -2.90 -17.09 17.54
CA GLY A 59 -4.05 -16.75 18.40
C GLY A 59 -4.94 -17.95 18.63
#